data_AF-A0A2E0QWD4-F1
#
_entry.id   AF-A0A2E0QWD4-F1
#
_cell.length_a   1.000
_cell.length_b   1.000
_cell.length_c   1.000
_cell.angle_alpha   90.00
_cell.angle_beta   90.00
_cell.angle_gamma   90.00
#
_symmetry.space_group_name_H-M   'P 1'
#
loop_
_entity.id
_entity.type
_entity.pdbx_description
1 polymer ?
#
loop_
_entity_poly.entity_id
_entity_poly.type
_entity_poly.pdbx_seq_one_letter_code
_entity_poly.pdbx_strand_id
1 'polypeptide(L)'
;MEPGAGGNQLGLKHRIIPPLENDVPMHRDRVGESSGSEKITRAIFIFEDPRVISLSLFERKIASGHALAITGTRPNHNNQLDRFLQEGIDSFRFSEQFANWSNAEIQRPYFRMLVRGSQFWDLLPVILSFAGLPENYQAEFPPKRARANRYDELDTKDKDRLDEIYRNLSSSIEGYPDCVII
;
A
#
# COMPACT_ATOMS: atom_id res chain seq x y z
N MET A 1 -22.46 5.95 -2.43
CA MET A 1 -21.69 5.04 -3.30
C MET A 1 -20.82 4.21 -2.36
N GLU A 2 -20.93 2.89 -2.40
CA GLU A 2 -20.08 2.03 -1.56
C GLU A 2 -18.64 2.07 -2.10
N PRO A 3 -17.63 2.23 -1.23
CA PRO A 3 -16.24 2.12 -1.68
C PRO A 3 -16.00 0.72 -2.28
N GLY A 4 -15.23 0.65 -3.37
CA GLY A 4 -14.85 -0.64 -3.97
C GLY A 4 -14.10 -1.56 -2.99
N ALA A 5 -13.89 -2.83 -3.34
CA ALA A 5 -13.27 -3.82 -2.46
C ALA A 5 -11.99 -3.32 -1.75
N GLY A 6 -12.03 -3.26 -0.42
CA GLY A 6 -10.97 -2.76 0.46
C GLY A 6 -10.98 -1.25 0.76
N GLY A 7 -11.79 -0.45 0.06
CA GLY A 7 -11.96 0.95 0.43
C GLY A 7 -12.76 1.10 1.72
N ASN A 8 -12.27 1.88 2.66
CA ASN A 8 -13.07 2.28 3.82
C ASN A 8 -13.98 3.47 3.47
N GLN A 9 -14.99 3.74 4.30
CA GLN A 9 -15.85 4.93 4.19
C GLN A 9 -15.11 6.27 4.37
N LEU A 10 -13.77 6.27 4.47
CA LEU A 10 -12.91 7.43 4.72
C LEU A 10 -11.93 7.72 3.56
N GLY A 11 -11.99 7.00 2.43
CA GLY A 11 -11.32 7.38 1.17
C GLY A 11 -10.48 6.29 0.48
N LEU A 12 -9.60 6.72 -0.44
CA LEU A 12 -8.78 5.89 -1.36
C LEU A 12 -7.65 5.09 -0.70
N LYS A 13 -7.66 4.89 0.62
CA LYS A 13 -6.62 4.13 1.34
C LYS A 13 -6.97 2.66 1.39
N HIS A 14 -5.94 1.80 1.49
CA HIS A 14 -6.07 0.35 1.72
C HIS A 14 -6.82 -0.39 0.60
N ARG A 15 -6.45 -0.22 -0.67
CA ARG A 15 -7.21 -0.81 -1.79
C ARG A 15 -6.58 -2.07 -2.34
N ILE A 16 -7.41 -3.11 -2.45
CA ILE A 16 -7.06 -4.36 -3.16
C ILE A 16 -6.87 -4.12 -4.65
N ILE A 17 -7.71 -3.27 -5.24
CA ILE A 17 -7.65 -2.91 -6.66
C ILE A 17 -7.30 -1.43 -6.87
N PRO A 18 -6.66 -1.08 -7.99
CA PRO A 18 -6.55 0.31 -8.41
C PRO A 18 -7.91 0.98 -8.48
N PRO A 19 -8.00 2.30 -8.21
CA PRO A 19 -9.24 3.05 -8.33
C PRO A 19 -10.02 2.80 -9.63
N LEU A 20 -11.33 2.91 -9.53
CA LEU A 20 -12.24 2.98 -10.66
C LEU A 20 -12.36 4.44 -11.11
N GLU A 21 -12.75 4.67 -12.36
CA GLU A 21 -12.88 6.02 -12.92
C GLU A 21 -13.87 6.89 -12.12
N ASN A 22 -14.92 6.26 -11.59
CA ASN A 22 -15.99 6.90 -10.84
C ASN A 22 -15.74 6.90 -9.32
N ASP A 23 -14.57 6.46 -8.85
CA ASP A 23 -14.23 6.63 -7.44
C ASP A 23 -14.04 8.12 -7.16
N VAL A 24 -14.88 8.64 -6.26
CA VAL A 24 -14.81 10.04 -5.87
C VAL A 24 -13.69 10.19 -4.83
N PRO A 25 -12.70 11.07 -5.05
CA PRO A 25 -11.78 11.45 -4.00
C PRO A 25 -12.62 11.98 -2.83
N MET A 26 -12.51 11.36 -1.65
CA MET A 26 -13.19 11.89 -0.46
C MET A 26 -12.51 13.20 -0.05
N HIS A 27 -12.88 14.30 -0.70
CA HIS A 27 -12.71 15.61 -0.14
C HIS A 27 -13.59 15.65 1.10
N ARG A 28 -12.96 15.86 2.27
CA ARG A 28 -13.69 16.27 3.47
C ARG A 28 -14.57 17.45 3.06
N ASP A 29 -15.87 17.30 3.22
CA ASP A 29 -16.88 18.29 2.91
C ASP A 29 -16.41 19.70 3.27
N ARG A 30 -16.03 20.51 2.28
CA ARG A 30 -16.41 21.91 2.30
C ARG A 30 -17.87 21.92 1.86
N VAL A 31 -18.74 21.88 2.86
CA VAL A 31 -20.19 21.99 2.71
C VAL A 31 -20.50 23.17 1.78
N GLY A 32 -21.00 22.90 0.57
CA GLY A 32 -21.61 23.93 -0.28
C GLY A 32 -21.19 23.99 -1.75
N GLU A 33 -20.13 23.29 -2.18
CA GLU A 33 -19.78 23.26 -3.61
C GLU A 33 -20.18 21.93 -4.22
N SER A 34 -21.13 21.98 -5.16
CA SER A 34 -21.42 20.90 -6.09
C SER A 34 -20.19 20.67 -6.98
N SER A 35 -19.22 19.94 -6.44
CA SER A 35 -18.05 19.50 -7.18
C SER A 35 -18.50 18.53 -8.26
N GLY A 36 -18.29 18.89 -9.52
CA GLY A 36 -18.23 17.89 -10.57
C GLY A 36 -17.22 16.83 -10.12
N SER A 37 -17.54 15.55 -10.32
CA SER A 37 -16.65 14.46 -9.90
C SER A 37 -15.29 14.65 -10.59
N GLU A 38 -14.29 15.11 -9.85
CA GLU A 38 -12.94 15.20 -10.37
C GLU A 38 -12.49 13.79 -10.78
N LYS A 39 -12.18 13.62 -12.06
CA LYS A 39 -11.71 12.33 -12.57
C LYS A 39 -10.30 12.06 -12.05
N ILE A 40 -10.06 10.83 -11.59
CA ILE A 40 -8.72 10.36 -11.28
C ILE A 40 -7.92 10.31 -12.58
N THR A 41 -6.82 11.09 -12.66
CA THR A 41 -5.94 11.12 -13.84
C THR A 41 -4.64 10.34 -13.62
N ARG A 42 -4.27 10.10 -12.36
CA ARG A 42 -3.05 9.38 -11.96
C ARG A 42 -3.24 8.70 -10.61
N ALA A 43 -2.58 7.56 -10.40
CA ALA A 43 -2.50 6.89 -9.11
C ALA A 43 -1.09 6.40 -8.84
N ILE A 44 -0.66 6.45 -7.58
CA ILE A 44 0.66 5.96 -7.15
C ILE A 44 0.43 4.82 -6.15
N PHE A 45 1.07 3.68 -6.39
CA PHE A 45 1.11 2.55 -5.48
C PHE A 45 2.52 2.36 -4.95
N ILE A 46 2.67 2.45 -3.64
CA ILE A 46 3.96 2.24 -2.97
C ILE A 46 3.99 0.81 -2.46
N PHE A 47 4.92 0.00 -2.97
CA PHE A 47 5.11 -1.38 -2.53
C PHE A 47 6.46 -1.54 -1.82
N GLU A 48 6.58 -2.55 -0.98
CA GLU A 48 7.84 -2.89 -0.29
C GLU A 48 7.81 -4.39 0.06
N ASP A 49 8.94 -4.93 0.48
CA ASP A 49 8.97 -6.27 1.09
C ASP A 49 7.85 -6.42 2.16
N PRO A 50 6.92 -7.37 1.94
CA PRO A 50 5.75 -7.53 2.80
C PRO A 50 6.12 -7.93 4.23
N ARG A 51 7.27 -8.59 4.43
CA ARG A 51 7.77 -9.00 5.76
C ARG A 51 8.07 -7.76 6.61
N VAL A 52 8.72 -6.77 5.99
CA VAL A 52 9.04 -5.48 6.64
C VAL A 52 7.76 -4.69 6.92
N ILE A 53 6.83 -4.64 5.96
CA ILE A 53 5.55 -3.94 6.13
C ILE A 53 4.75 -4.56 7.28
N SER A 54 4.59 -5.89 7.30
CA SER A 54 3.80 -6.57 8.33
C SER A 54 4.34 -6.29 9.73
N LEU A 55 5.67 -6.37 9.92
CA LEU A 55 6.29 -6.07 11.21
C LEU A 55 6.02 -4.64 11.66
N SER A 56 6.11 -3.67 10.74
CA SER A 56 5.78 -2.27 11.04
C SER A 56 4.31 -2.08 11.46
N LEU A 57 3.37 -2.81 10.84
CA LEU A 57 1.96 -2.74 11.21
C LEU A 57 1.71 -3.26 12.63
N PHE A 58 2.37 -4.35 13.02
CA PHE A 58 2.26 -4.92 14.37
C PHE A 58 2.90 -4.02 15.43
N GLU A 59 4.10 -3.50 15.18
CA GLU A 59 4.80 -2.60 16.10
C GLU A 59 3.97 -1.34 16.40
N ARG A 60 3.33 -0.79 15.37
CA ARG A 60 2.47 0.39 15.48
C ARG A 60 1.08 0.07 16.03
N LYS A 61 0.76 -1.20 16.31
CA LYS A 61 -0.54 -1.69 16.79
C LYS A 61 -1.72 -1.33 15.86
N ILE A 62 -1.46 -1.28 14.55
CA ILE A 62 -2.46 -0.95 13.53
C ILE A 62 -2.79 -2.11 12.58
N ALA A 63 -2.15 -3.27 12.72
CA ALA A 63 -2.37 -4.46 11.89
C ALA A 63 -3.85 -4.85 11.78
N SER A 64 -4.57 -4.96 12.89
CA SER A 64 -6.00 -5.33 12.86
C SER A 64 -6.87 -4.31 12.13
N GLY A 65 -6.57 -3.02 12.31
CA GLY A 65 -7.29 -1.95 11.62
C GLY A 65 -7.02 -1.96 10.12
N HIS A 66 -5.76 -2.24 9.74
CA HIS A 66 -5.37 -2.38 8.33
C HIS A 66 -6.08 -3.57 7.67
N ALA A 67 -6.02 -4.75 8.29
CA ALA A 67 -6.69 -5.95 7.78
C ALA A 67 -8.21 -5.77 7.69
N LEU A 68 -8.84 -5.16 8.71
CA LEU A 68 -10.26 -4.85 8.68
C LEU A 68 -10.62 -3.88 7.55
N ALA A 69 -9.80 -2.84 7.32
CA ALA A 69 -10.04 -1.90 6.22
C ALA A 69 -9.99 -2.61 4.85
N ILE A 70 -9.02 -3.50 4.65
CA ILE A 70 -8.83 -4.25 3.40
C ILE A 70 -9.93 -5.29 3.18
N THR A 71 -10.28 -6.05 4.21
CA THR A 71 -11.09 -7.28 4.06
C THR A 71 -12.54 -7.12 4.51
N GLY A 72 -12.88 -6.03 5.20
CA GLY A 72 -14.15 -5.87 5.91
C GLY A 72 -14.32 -6.82 7.12
N THR A 73 -13.33 -7.66 7.40
CA THR A 73 -13.40 -8.68 8.46
C THR A 73 -12.32 -8.43 9.50
N ARG A 74 -12.68 -8.56 10.78
CA ARG A 74 -11.71 -8.41 11.86
C ARG A 74 -10.81 -9.65 11.91
N PRO A 75 -9.47 -9.50 11.85
CA PRO A 75 -8.59 -10.66 11.90
C PRO A 75 -8.47 -11.24 13.32
N ASN A 76 -8.15 -12.53 13.41
CA ASN A 76 -8.04 -13.27 14.68
C ASN A 76 -6.81 -12.86 15.50
N HIS A 77 -5.73 -12.40 14.83
CA HIS A 77 -4.48 -12.05 15.48
C HIS A 77 -4.59 -10.86 16.45
N ASN A 78 -5.62 -10.01 16.30
CA ASN A 78 -5.90 -8.87 17.20
C ASN A 78 -4.64 -8.03 17.58
N ASN A 79 -3.87 -7.59 16.58
CA ASN A 79 -2.60 -6.86 16.72
C ASN A 79 -1.47 -7.62 17.45
N GLN A 80 -1.54 -8.95 17.58
CA GLN A 80 -0.46 -9.76 18.15
C GLN A 80 0.29 -10.49 17.03
N LEU A 81 1.60 -10.24 16.90
CA LEU A 81 2.45 -10.85 15.87
C LEU A 81 2.46 -12.37 15.98
N ASP A 82 2.65 -12.92 17.19
CA ASP A 82 2.70 -14.37 17.41
C ASP A 82 1.45 -15.09 16.91
N ARG A 83 0.26 -14.49 17.10
CA ARG A 83 -1.00 -15.05 16.60
C ARG A 83 -1.07 -15.01 15.08
N PHE A 84 -0.63 -13.91 14.47
CA PHE A 84 -0.55 -13.79 13.02
C PHE A 84 0.40 -14.84 12.41
N LEU A 85 1.57 -15.03 13.02
CA LEU A 85 2.53 -16.06 12.60
C LEU A 85 2.01 -17.48 12.81
N GLN A 86 1.19 -17.72 13.84
CA GLN A 86 0.52 -19.01 14.06
C GLN A 86 -0.60 -19.27 13.05
N GLU A 87 -1.32 -18.24 12.63
CA GLU A 87 -2.36 -18.36 11.60
C GLU A 87 -1.78 -18.70 10.23
N GLY A 88 -0.58 -18.21 9.91
CA GLY A 88 0.10 -18.51 8.65
C GLY A 88 -0.61 -17.93 7.41
N ILE A 89 -1.46 -16.93 7.59
CA ILE A 89 -2.29 -16.34 6.53
C ILE A 89 -1.99 -14.84 6.41
N ASP A 90 -1.81 -14.36 5.19
CA ASP A 90 -1.73 -12.92 4.87
C ASP A 90 -3.10 -12.24 5.05
N SER A 91 -3.39 -11.76 6.26
CA SER A 91 -4.60 -11.00 6.58
C SER A 91 -4.65 -9.60 5.95
N PHE A 92 -3.55 -9.14 5.33
CA PHE A 92 -3.44 -7.84 4.68
C PHE A 92 -3.63 -7.92 3.16
N ARG A 93 -3.62 -9.13 2.59
CA ARG A 93 -3.78 -9.37 1.14
C ARG A 93 -2.75 -8.60 0.31
N PHE A 94 -1.50 -8.51 0.76
CA PHE A 94 -0.44 -7.82 0.02
C PHE A 94 -0.19 -8.46 -1.34
N SER A 95 -0.33 -9.78 -1.45
CA SER A 95 -0.15 -10.48 -2.73
C SER A 95 -1.21 -10.07 -3.76
N GLU A 96 -2.47 -10.00 -3.32
CA GLU A 96 -3.60 -9.59 -4.16
C GLU A 96 -3.49 -8.11 -4.54
N GLN A 97 -3.13 -7.25 -3.58
CA GLN A 97 -2.85 -5.84 -3.85
C GLN A 97 -1.77 -5.67 -4.90
N PHE A 98 -0.60 -6.29 -4.69
CA PHE A 98 0.52 -6.16 -5.63
C PHE A 98 0.12 -6.62 -7.03
N ALA A 99 -0.48 -7.82 -7.16
CA ALA A 99 -0.90 -8.37 -8.45
C ALA A 99 -1.90 -7.46 -9.18
N ASN A 100 -2.92 -6.95 -8.50
CA ASN A 100 -3.92 -6.09 -9.12
C ASN A 100 -3.35 -4.73 -9.53
N TRP A 101 -2.43 -4.19 -8.73
CA TRP A 101 -1.82 -2.90 -9.03
C TRP A 101 -0.75 -2.98 -10.11
N SER A 102 0.02 -4.07 -10.18
CA SER A 102 1.10 -4.26 -11.15
C SER A 102 0.63 -4.84 -12.49
N ASN A 103 -0.59 -5.36 -12.57
CA ASN A 103 -1.09 -5.94 -13.82
C ASN A 103 -1.39 -4.85 -14.86
N ALA A 104 -0.57 -4.80 -15.90
CA ALA A 104 -0.71 -3.90 -17.06
C ALA A 104 -1.91 -4.24 -17.96
N GLU A 105 -2.43 -5.47 -17.90
CA GLU A 105 -3.63 -5.87 -18.65
C GLU A 105 -4.90 -5.26 -18.05
N ILE A 106 -4.87 -4.86 -16.77
CA ILE A 106 -5.98 -4.14 -16.12
C ILE A 106 -5.99 -2.71 -16.65
N GLN A 107 -6.73 -2.49 -17.73
CA GLN A 107 -6.88 -1.17 -18.34
C GLN A 107 -7.57 -0.19 -17.38
N ARG A 108 -7.04 1.04 -17.34
CA ARG A 108 -7.58 2.18 -16.60
C ARG A 108 -7.53 3.42 -17.48
N PRO A 109 -8.47 4.37 -17.34
CA PRO A 109 -8.45 5.61 -18.11
C PRO A 109 -7.42 6.61 -17.59
N TYR A 110 -6.52 6.17 -16.71
CA TYR A 110 -5.55 6.98 -15.99
C TYR A 110 -4.25 6.19 -15.80
N PHE A 111 -3.14 6.90 -15.62
CA PHE A 111 -1.82 6.27 -15.45
C PHE A 111 -1.61 5.78 -14.02
N ARG A 112 -0.94 4.64 -13.86
CA ARG A 112 -0.53 4.11 -12.55
C ARG A 112 0.98 4.08 -12.46
N MET A 113 1.53 4.65 -11.39
CA MET A 113 2.93 4.50 -11.04
C MET A 113 3.06 3.53 -9.88
N LEU A 114 3.96 2.56 -10.00
CA LEU A 114 4.38 1.69 -8.90
C LEU A 114 5.78 2.12 -8.46
N VAL A 115 5.98 2.24 -7.15
CA VAL A 115 7.25 2.70 -6.56
C VAL A 115 7.64 1.81 -5.40
N ARG A 116 8.89 1.32 -5.38
CA ARG A 116 9.46 0.65 -4.22
C ARG A 116 9.69 1.65 -3.09
N GLY A 117 9.14 1.38 -1.91
CA GLY A 117 9.11 2.29 -0.77
C GLY A 117 10.51 2.70 -0.27
N SER A 118 11.48 1.80 -0.34
CA SER A 118 12.89 2.02 0.02
C SER A 118 13.58 3.00 -0.93
N GLN A 119 13.13 3.08 -2.19
CA GLN A 119 13.60 4.00 -3.21
C GLN A 119 12.80 5.30 -3.29
N PHE A 120 11.73 5.44 -2.50
CA PHE A 120 10.77 6.57 -2.61
C PHE A 120 11.45 7.95 -2.59
N TRP A 121 12.39 8.18 -1.66
CA TRP A 121 13.07 9.47 -1.53
C TRP A 121 14.04 9.73 -2.69
N ASP A 122 14.70 8.69 -3.18
CA ASP A 122 15.67 8.80 -4.27
C ASP A 122 14.93 9.00 -5.62
N LEU A 123 13.69 8.53 -5.70
CA LEU A 123 12.76 8.71 -6.82
C LEU A 123 11.82 9.91 -6.65
N LEU A 124 11.94 10.70 -5.59
CA LEU A 124 11.00 11.80 -5.29
C LEU A 124 10.82 12.79 -6.46
N PRO A 125 11.86 13.22 -7.19
CA PRO A 125 11.68 14.07 -8.38
C PRO A 125 10.77 13.44 -9.45
N VAL A 126 10.95 12.14 -9.71
CA VAL A 126 10.15 11.38 -10.70
C VAL A 126 8.69 11.27 -10.23
N ILE A 127 8.48 11.04 -8.93
CA ILE A 127 7.15 10.93 -8.32
C ILE A 127 6.42 12.28 -8.40
N LEU A 128 7.09 13.40 -8.10
CA LEU A 128 6.51 14.74 -8.18
C LEU A 128 6.15 15.09 -9.64
N SER A 129 7.08 14.86 -10.57
CA SER A 129 6.82 15.06 -12.00
C SER A 129 5.65 14.22 -12.48
N PHE A 130 5.56 12.95 -12.08
CA PHE A 130 4.42 12.09 -12.41
C PHE A 130 3.14 12.68 -11.84
N ALA A 131 3.12 13.07 -10.57
CA ALA A 131 1.95 13.68 -9.93
C ALA A 131 1.55 15.04 -10.52
N GLY A 132 2.34 15.63 -11.43
CA GLY A 132 2.11 16.97 -11.96
C GLY A 132 2.41 18.07 -10.95
N LEU A 133 3.25 17.77 -9.96
CA LEU A 133 3.65 18.72 -8.91
C LEU A 133 4.97 19.41 -9.29
N PRO A 134 5.12 20.71 -8.99
CA PRO A 134 6.38 21.42 -9.21
C PRO A 134 7.55 20.83 -8.39
N GLU A 135 8.76 20.85 -8.95
CA GLU A 135 9.96 20.29 -8.31
C GLU A 135 10.29 20.93 -6.95
N ASN A 136 9.95 22.22 -6.75
CA ASN A 136 10.20 22.92 -5.49
C ASN A 136 9.45 22.33 -4.28
N TYR A 137 8.40 21.51 -4.51
CA TYR A 137 7.72 20.78 -3.45
C TYR A 137 8.63 19.77 -2.75
N GLN A 138 9.74 19.36 -3.38
CA GLN A 138 10.72 18.48 -2.74
C GLN A 138 11.25 19.05 -1.42
N ALA A 139 11.41 20.38 -1.32
CA ALA A 139 11.86 21.04 -0.10
C ALA A 139 10.84 20.99 1.05
N GLU A 140 9.56 20.73 0.74
CA GLU A 140 8.48 20.62 1.72
C GLU A 140 8.31 19.19 2.25
N PHE A 141 8.96 18.20 1.62
CA PHE A 141 8.85 16.81 2.06
C PHE A 141 9.59 16.55 3.37
N PRO A 142 9.06 15.67 4.24
CA PRO A 142 9.76 15.28 5.44
C PRO A 142 11.09 14.59 5.09
N PRO A 143 12.14 14.80 5.91
CA PRO A 143 13.44 14.18 5.66
C PRO A 143 13.33 12.65 5.65
N LYS A 144 14.16 11.99 4.83
CA LYS A 144 14.28 10.53 4.78
C LYS A 144 14.62 10.03 6.18
N ARG A 145 13.79 9.14 6.72
CA ARG A 145 14.06 8.46 7.99
C ARG A 145 14.45 7.02 7.70
N ALA A 146 15.54 6.57 8.32
CA ALA A 146 15.87 5.16 8.32
C ALA A 146 14.71 4.38 8.91
N ARG A 147 14.23 3.36 8.19
CA ARG A 147 13.28 2.41 8.76
C ARG A 147 14.07 1.39 9.56
N ALA A 148 13.64 1.14 10.80
CA ALA A 148 14.15 0.00 11.54
C ALA A 148 13.66 -1.27 10.81
N ASN A 149 14.57 -1.97 10.14
CA ASN A 149 14.27 -3.30 9.64
C ASN A 149 14.41 -4.28 10.80
N ARG A 150 13.29 -4.63 11.42
CA ARG A 150 13.27 -5.55 12.55
C ARG A 150 13.17 -7.02 12.14
N TYR A 151 13.14 -7.30 10.84
CA TYR A 151 13.11 -8.67 10.34
C TYR A 151 14.33 -9.46 10.82
N ASP A 152 15.53 -8.86 10.76
CA ASP A 152 16.76 -9.52 11.19
C ASP A 152 16.84 -9.75 12.70
N GLU A 153 16.03 -9.03 13.50
CA GLU A 153 15.93 -9.17 14.95
C GLU A 153 15.02 -10.33 15.39
N LEU A 154 14.19 -10.86 14.49
CA LEU A 154 13.33 -12.00 14.80
C LEU A 154 14.16 -13.26 15.04
N ASP A 155 13.63 -14.14 15.90
CA ASP A 155 14.18 -15.48 16.03
C ASP A 155 13.99 -16.29 14.74
N THR A 156 14.75 -17.37 14.58
CA THR A 156 14.71 -18.20 13.36
C THR A 156 13.32 -18.74 13.07
N LYS A 157 12.56 -19.12 14.10
CA LYS A 157 11.24 -19.74 13.95
C LYS A 157 10.21 -18.74 13.42
N ASP A 158 10.25 -17.52 13.90
CA ASP A 158 9.35 -16.46 13.46
C ASP A 158 9.73 -15.95 12.07
N LYS A 159 11.03 -15.92 11.72
CA LYS A 159 11.48 -15.68 10.33
C LYS A 159 10.94 -16.74 9.39
N ASP A 160 11.09 -18.02 9.72
CA ASP A 160 10.64 -19.13 8.87
C ASP A 160 9.13 -19.04 8.60
N ARG A 161 8.34 -18.72 9.62
CA ARG A 161 6.88 -18.54 9.49
C ARG A 161 6.53 -17.33 8.64
N LEU A 162 7.20 -16.21 8.84
CA LEU A 162 6.95 -14.99 8.07
C LEU A 162 7.36 -15.16 6.61
N ASP A 163 8.44 -15.88 6.36
CA ASP A 163 8.86 -16.29 5.03
C ASP A 163 7.86 -17.26 4.40
N GLU A 164 7.31 -18.21 5.14
CA GLU A 164 6.27 -19.10 4.61
C GLU A 164 5.05 -18.32 4.10
N ILE A 165 4.61 -17.29 4.84
CA ILE A 165 3.50 -16.42 4.43
C ILE A 165 3.83 -15.65 3.15
N TYR A 166 5.06 -15.15 3.02
CA TYR A 166 5.39 -14.13 2.01
C TYR A 166 6.43 -14.51 0.97
N ARG A 167 6.98 -15.74 0.95
CA ARG A 167 8.06 -16.16 0.05
C ARG A 167 7.76 -15.84 -1.41
N ASN A 168 6.55 -16.18 -1.86
CA ASN A 168 6.15 -15.99 -3.25
C ASN A 168 6.07 -14.51 -3.61
N LEU A 169 5.43 -13.69 -2.76
CA LEU A 169 5.33 -12.25 -2.99
C LEU A 169 6.69 -11.56 -2.92
N SER A 170 7.53 -11.94 -1.95
CA SER A 170 8.86 -11.36 -1.79
C SER A 170 9.72 -11.62 -3.02
N SER A 171 9.68 -12.85 -3.56
CA SER A 171 10.38 -13.21 -4.80
C SER A 171 9.86 -12.40 -6.00
N SER A 172 8.54 -12.22 -6.12
CA SER A 172 7.94 -11.39 -7.17
C SER A 172 8.37 -9.93 -7.06
N ILE A 173 8.42 -9.38 -5.85
CA ILE A 173 8.83 -7.99 -5.59
C ILE A 173 10.33 -7.80 -5.83
N GLU A 174 11.19 -8.75 -5.47
CA GLU A 174 12.63 -8.67 -5.70
C GLU A 174 12.97 -8.55 -7.20
N GLY A 175 12.27 -9.29 -8.05
CA GLY A 175 12.42 -9.19 -9.51
C GLY A 175 11.72 -7.99 -10.16
N TYR A 176 10.96 -7.19 -9.40
CA TYR A 176 10.17 -6.08 -9.95
C TYR A 176 10.96 -4.76 -9.98
N PRO A 177 10.84 -3.94 -11.04
CA PRO A 177 11.50 -2.63 -11.11
C PRO A 177 11.14 -1.72 -9.94
N ASP A 178 12.11 -0.95 -9.46
CA ASP A 178 11.91 0.01 -8.37
C ASP A 178 10.90 1.10 -8.70
N CYS A 179 10.73 1.41 -9.99
CA CYS A 179 9.76 2.35 -10.50
C CYS A 179 9.26 1.88 -11.87
N VAL A 180 7.95 1.88 -12.06
CA VAL A 180 7.33 1.65 -13.38
C VAL A 180 6.03 2.42 -13.49
N ILE A 181 5.75 2.89 -14.70
CA ILE A 181 4.48 3.54 -15.06
C ILE A 181 3.76 2.62 -16.04
N ILE A 182 2.49 2.33 -15.75
CA ILE A 182 1.59 1.51 -16.54
C ILE A 182 0.27 2.24 -16.83
#